data_AF-I0Z9S0-F1
#
_entry.id   AF-I0Z9S0-F1
#
_cell.length_a   1.000
_cell.length_b   1.000
_cell.length_c   1.000
_cell.angle_alpha   90.00
_cell.angle_beta   90.00
_cell.angle_gamma   90.00
#
_symmetry.space_group_name_H-M   'P 1'
#
loop_
_entity.id
_entity.type
_entity.pdbx_description
1 polymer ?
#
loop_
_entity_poly.entity_id
_entity_poly.type
_entity_poly.pdbx_seq_one_letter_code
_entity_poly.pdbx_strand_id
1 'polypeptide(L)'
;MSISDVLIRTDALLDKYGKYTAEDEAKNKEKSNDRFMDAYTDMVDRVNELSLRAEAIGQEKNRALKASQNAELRREKGLLLSEELPKLEKLVKKGKKVTQEIVDDRLGKVRQIKEGIESVPDGVHTQRKPFKEWEDAKRKQDKALDNIEKGIGTLKGIGEAMGESLNQQDVVLDTIDEKMNKVTEQLKTNNVKLKGIVTQMRSSRNFCLDVVLICIILGLGLYLFQLFKKK
;
A
#
# COMPACT_ATOMS: atom_id res chain seq x y z
N MET A 1 36.35 -36.04 0.73
CA MET A 1 36.50 -34.61 1.07
C MET A 1 35.50 -34.34 2.17
N SER A 2 35.95 -33.98 3.37
CA SER A 2 35.05 -33.72 4.51
C SER A 2 34.36 -32.37 4.34
N ILE A 3 33.15 -32.21 4.89
CA ILE A 3 32.45 -30.92 4.93
C ILE A 3 33.33 -29.84 5.59
N SER A 4 34.11 -30.24 6.59
CA SER A 4 35.10 -29.36 7.24
C SER A 4 36.20 -28.90 6.28
N ASP A 5 36.67 -29.76 5.37
CA ASP A 5 37.67 -29.37 4.36
C ASP A 5 37.09 -28.37 3.36
N VAL A 6 35.80 -28.52 3.02
CA VAL A 6 35.10 -27.60 2.14
C VAL A 6 34.97 -26.23 2.81
N LEU A 7 34.55 -26.17 4.08
CA LEU A 7 34.41 -24.93 4.84
C LEU A 7 35.73 -24.16 4.97
N ILE A 8 36.82 -24.85 5.33
CA ILE A 8 38.15 -24.22 5.45
C ILE A 8 38.62 -23.67 4.10
N ARG A 9 38.34 -24.40 3.00
CA ARG A 9 38.70 -23.94 1.65
C ARG A 9 37.82 -22.78 1.18
N THR A 10 36.54 -22.74 1.54
CA THR A 10 35.67 -21.61 1.22
C THR A 10 36.06 -20.36 1.99
N ASP A 11 36.45 -20.47 3.27
CA ASP A 11 36.97 -19.34 4.05
C ASP A 11 38.29 -18.82 3.48
N ALA A 12 39.22 -19.73 3.14
CA ALA A 12 40.48 -19.34 2.49
C ALA A 12 40.27 -18.69 1.12
N LEU A 13 39.24 -19.08 0.37
CA LEU A 13 38.85 -18.44 -0.89
C LEU A 13 38.25 -17.05 -0.63
N LEU A 14 37.37 -16.91 0.35
CA LEU A 14 36.82 -15.62 0.77
C LEU A 14 37.92 -14.63 1.16
N ASP A 15 38.90 -15.05 1.96
CA ASP A 15 40.03 -14.18 2.35
C ASP A 15 40.93 -13.81 1.17
N LYS A 16 41.19 -14.76 0.26
CA LYS A 16 42.05 -14.54 -0.90
C LYS A 16 41.42 -13.57 -1.91
N TYR A 17 40.11 -13.64 -2.08
CA TYR A 17 39.38 -12.84 -3.06
C TYR A 17 38.64 -11.64 -2.47
N GLY A 18 38.55 -11.49 -1.15
CA GLY A 18 37.92 -10.35 -0.47
C GLY A 18 38.56 -8.99 -0.78
N LYS A 19 39.81 -8.98 -1.25
CA LYS A 19 40.49 -7.76 -1.72
C LYS A 19 39.88 -7.21 -3.01
N TYR A 20 39.35 -8.07 -3.87
CA TYR A 20 38.71 -7.63 -5.12
C TYR A 20 37.33 -7.03 -4.84
N THR A 21 36.57 -7.55 -3.88
CA THR A 21 35.29 -6.94 -3.47
C THR A 21 35.46 -5.55 -2.86
N ALA A 22 36.44 -5.35 -1.97
CA ALA A 22 36.67 -4.05 -1.35
C ALA A 22 37.22 -2.98 -2.33
N GLU A 23 38.11 -3.38 -3.25
CA GLU A 23 38.63 -2.47 -4.28
C GLU A 23 37.58 -2.11 -5.34
N ASP A 24 36.67 -3.03 -5.67
CA ASP A 24 35.58 -2.79 -6.63
C ASP A 24 34.47 -1.93 -6.01
N GLU A 25 34.13 -2.11 -4.73
CA GLU A 25 33.18 -1.24 -4.01
C GLU A 25 33.70 0.20 -3.85
N ALA A 26 35.00 0.37 -3.56
CA ALA A 26 35.60 1.70 -3.46
C ALA A 26 35.69 2.43 -4.81
N LYS A 27 35.85 1.70 -5.92
CA LYS A 27 35.87 2.25 -7.28
C LYS A 27 34.47 2.50 -7.85
N ASN A 28 33.44 1.84 -7.32
CA ASN A 28 32.07 1.90 -7.81
C ASN A 28 31.10 2.64 -6.88
N LYS A 29 31.56 3.61 -6.08
CA LYS A 29 30.71 4.73 -5.64
C LYS A 29 30.40 5.58 -6.88
N GLU A 30 29.47 5.10 -7.70
CA GLU A 30 28.95 5.82 -8.86
C GLU A 30 28.42 7.17 -8.36
N LYS A 31 29.18 8.26 -8.59
CA LYS A 31 28.77 9.61 -8.19
C LYS A 31 27.40 9.85 -8.80
N SER A 32 26.41 10.00 -7.94
CA SER A 32 25.05 10.24 -8.36
C SER A 32 25.05 11.48 -9.24
N ASN A 33 24.20 11.51 -10.28
CA ASN A 33 24.05 12.69 -11.13
C ASN A 33 23.60 13.94 -10.33
N ASP A 34 23.30 13.77 -9.04
CA ASP A 34 22.95 14.80 -8.08
C ASP A 34 24.08 15.08 -7.07
N ARG A 35 24.73 16.23 -7.25
CA ARG A 35 25.78 16.75 -6.36
C ARG A 35 25.35 16.92 -4.90
N PHE A 36 24.06 17.16 -4.64
CA PHE A 36 23.55 17.24 -3.26
C PHE A 36 23.60 15.86 -2.60
N MET A 37 23.16 14.81 -3.32
CA MET A 37 23.08 13.46 -2.78
C MET A 37 24.47 12.87 -2.50
N ASP A 38 25.46 13.17 -3.34
CA ASP A 38 26.85 12.82 -3.07
C ASP A 38 27.33 13.45 -1.76
N ALA A 39 27.17 14.77 -1.62
CA ALA A 39 27.60 15.51 -0.43
C ALA A 39 26.82 15.08 0.82
N TYR A 40 25.54 14.74 0.67
CA TYR A 40 24.72 14.20 1.74
C TYR A 40 25.22 12.83 2.20
N THR A 41 25.53 11.93 1.26
CA THR A 41 26.03 10.58 1.56
C THR A 41 27.37 10.65 2.28
N ASP A 42 28.30 11.49 1.81
CA ASP A 42 29.57 11.73 2.49
C ASP A 42 29.35 12.31 3.91
N MET A 43 28.34 13.16 4.08
CA MET A 43 28.01 13.73 5.39
C MET A 43 27.41 12.68 6.34
N VAL A 44 26.54 11.80 5.85
CA VAL A 44 26.00 10.65 6.59
C VAL A 44 27.14 9.75 7.06
N ASP A 45 28.07 9.40 6.17
CA ASP A 45 29.21 8.54 6.48
C ASP A 45 30.06 9.15 7.60
N ARG A 46 30.35 10.46 7.54
CA ARG A 46 31.10 11.17 8.59
C ARG A 46 30.36 11.20 9.92
N VAL A 47 29.04 11.38 9.93
CA VAL A 47 28.22 11.37 11.16
C VAL A 47 28.18 9.97 11.78
N ASN A 48 28.10 8.93 10.96
CA ASN A 48 28.16 7.55 11.42
C ASN A 48 29.53 7.23 12.04
N GLU A 49 30.62 7.66 11.39
CA GLU A 49 31.97 7.51 11.93
C GLU A 49 32.13 8.27 13.26
N LEU A 50 31.61 9.50 13.34
CA LEU A 50 31.62 10.30 14.57
C LEU A 50 30.87 9.60 15.72
N SER A 51 29.74 8.97 15.39
CA SER A 51 28.91 8.20 16.35
C SER A 51 29.64 6.95 16.83
N LEU A 52 30.26 6.20 15.93
CA LEU A 52 31.05 5.01 16.27
C LEU A 52 32.24 5.37 17.16
N ARG A 53 32.95 6.48 16.86
CA ARG A 53 34.03 7.00 17.70
C ARG A 53 33.51 7.38 19.10
N ALA A 54 32.33 8.00 19.20
CA ALA A 54 31.72 8.33 20.49
C ALA A 54 31.39 7.09 21.32
N GLU A 55 30.88 6.02 20.70
CA GLU A 55 30.66 4.74 21.37
C GLU A 55 31.97 4.12 21.87
N ALA A 56 33.02 4.11 21.05
CA ALA A 56 34.34 3.61 21.43
C ALA A 56 34.93 4.39 22.62
N ILE A 57 34.80 5.71 22.62
CA ILE A 57 35.19 6.59 23.73
C ILE A 57 34.35 6.30 24.99
N GLY A 58 33.09 5.89 24.81
CA GLY A 58 32.24 5.38 25.88
C GLY A 58 32.86 4.18 26.60
N GLN A 59 33.41 3.24 25.83
CA GLN A 59 34.04 2.00 26.31
C GLN A 59 35.48 2.19 26.82
N GLU A 60 36.15 3.29 26.46
CA GLU A 60 37.51 3.60 26.89
C GLU A 60 37.62 3.72 28.41
N LYS A 61 38.57 3.00 29.00
CA LYS A 61 38.79 2.93 30.46
C LYS A 61 39.77 4.00 30.92
N ASN A 62 40.69 4.43 30.07
CA ASN A 62 41.66 5.45 30.43
C ASN A 62 41.02 6.85 30.40
N ARG A 63 40.84 7.45 31.58
CA ARG A 63 40.21 8.75 31.74
C ARG A 63 40.92 9.88 30.97
N ALA A 64 42.24 9.86 30.87
CA ALA A 64 43.00 10.87 30.14
C ALA A 64 42.78 10.75 28.62
N LEU A 65 42.83 9.53 28.09
CA LEU A 65 42.54 9.27 26.67
C LEU A 65 41.09 9.61 26.33
N LYS A 66 40.14 9.19 27.17
CA LYS A 66 38.73 9.54 27.03
C LYS A 66 38.50 11.05 27.00
N ALA A 67 39.19 11.82 27.83
CA ALA A 67 39.09 13.28 27.83
C ALA A 67 39.68 13.90 26.55
N SER A 68 40.82 13.40 26.08
CA SER A 68 41.47 13.85 24.83
C SER A 68 40.59 13.56 23.61
N GLN A 69 40.13 12.32 23.46
CA GLN A 69 39.29 11.90 22.35
C GLN A 69 37.93 12.60 22.34
N ASN A 70 37.33 12.83 23.52
CA ASN A 70 36.12 13.67 23.60
C ASN A 70 36.40 15.13 23.18
N ALA A 71 37.58 15.68 23.47
CA ALA A 71 37.93 17.02 23.01
C ALA A 71 38.07 17.09 21.47
N GLU A 72 38.61 16.04 20.86
CA GLU A 72 38.67 15.88 19.41
C GLU A 72 37.28 15.74 18.79
N LEU A 73 36.42 14.89 19.35
CA LEU A 73 35.02 14.76 18.94
C LEU A 73 34.29 16.10 18.92
N ARG A 74 34.49 16.94 19.94
CA ARG A 74 33.86 18.28 19.98
C ARG A 74 34.32 19.18 18.86
N ARG A 75 35.62 19.15 18.53
CA ARG A 75 36.17 19.95 17.43
C ARG A 75 35.57 19.50 16.11
N GLU A 76 35.57 18.20 15.85
CA GLU A 76 35.04 17.61 14.62
C GLU A 76 33.53 17.86 14.49
N LYS A 77 32.76 17.65 15.56
CA LYS A 77 31.33 18.01 15.65
C LYS A 77 31.10 19.49 15.36
N GLY A 78 31.93 20.36 15.92
CA GLY A 78 31.89 21.80 15.67
C GLY A 78 32.10 22.15 14.20
N LEU A 79 33.11 21.55 13.56
CA LEU A 79 33.41 21.73 12.13
C LEU A 79 32.26 21.25 11.23
N LEU A 80 31.65 20.11 11.55
CA LEU A 80 30.51 19.60 10.79
C LEU A 80 29.33 20.57 10.84
N LEU A 81 29.05 21.16 12.01
CA LEU A 81 27.95 22.12 12.18
C LEU A 81 28.24 23.50 11.58
N SER A 82 29.47 24.01 11.73
CA SER A 82 29.81 25.38 11.33
C SER A 82 30.23 25.52 9.87
N GLU A 83 30.83 24.48 9.27
CA GLU A 83 31.41 24.56 7.93
C GLU A 83 30.74 23.62 6.92
N GLU A 84 30.59 22.34 7.26
CA GLU A 84 30.11 21.34 6.30
C GLU A 84 28.59 21.40 6.09
N LEU A 85 27.82 21.59 7.17
CA LEU A 85 26.36 21.69 7.10
C LEU A 85 25.91 22.89 6.23
N PRO A 86 26.47 24.11 6.36
CA PRO A 86 26.15 25.22 5.46
C PRO A 86 26.53 24.96 3.99
N LYS A 87 27.57 24.17 3.72
CA LYS A 87 27.92 23.78 2.34
C LYS A 87 26.84 22.88 1.76
N LEU A 88 26.31 21.94 2.54
CA LEU A 88 25.20 21.08 2.14
C LEU A 88 23.90 21.88 1.94
N GLU A 89 23.59 22.83 2.82
CA GLU A 89 22.43 23.74 2.68
C GLU A 89 22.46 24.52 1.37
N LYS A 90 23.65 25.01 0.95
CA LYS A 90 23.82 25.72 -0.32
C LYS A 90 23.56 24.83 -1.55
N LEU A 91 23.66 23.51 -1.41
CA LEU A 91 23.41 22.55 -2.50
C LEU A 91 21.92 22.18 -2.64
N VAL A 92 21.10 22.43 -1.61
CA VAL A 92 19.66 22.08 -1.60
C VAL A 92 18.94 22.57 -2.85
N LYS A 93 19.17 23.82 -3.25
CA LYS A 93 18.51 24.44 -4.43
C LYS A 93 19.29 24.28 -5.73
N LYS A 94 20.45 23.61 -5.73
CA LYS A 94 21.31 23.45 -6.90
C LYS A 94 21.06 22.11 -7.59
N GLY A 95 21.06 22.12 -8.92
CA GLY A 95 20.88 20.93 -9.75
C GLY A 95 20.00 21.21 -10.97
N LYS A 96 20.03 20.30 -11.95
CA LYS A 96 19.11 20.35 -13.09
C LYS A 96 17.77 19.73 -12.65
N LYS A 97 16.64 20.38 -12.97
CA LYS A 97 15.26 19.91 -12.66
C LYS A 97 14.92 19.79 -11.15
N VAL A 98 15.43 20.69 -10.31
CA VAL A 98 15.06 20.73 -8.89
C VAL A 98 13.66 21.36 -8.73
N THR A 99 12.68 20.55 -8.34
CA THR A 99 11.31 21.00 -8.00
C THR A 99 11.22 21.42 -6.53
N GLN A 100 10.15 22.11 -6.16
CA GLN A 100 9.91 22.53 -4.77
C GLN A 100 9.84 21.33 -3.81
N GLU A 101 9.22 20.22 -4.25
CA GLU A 101 9.15 18.97 -3.48
C GLU A 101 10.54 18.37 -3.19
N ILE A 102 11.45 18.39 -4.17
CA ILE A 102 12.83 17.94 -3.99
C ILE A 102 13.58 18.87 -3.02
N VAL A 103 13.35 20.18 -3.09
CA VAL A 103 13.94 21.13 -2.14
C VAL A 103 13.50 20.84 -0.72
N ASP A 104 12.21 20.55 -0.52
CA ASP A 104 11.65 20.27 0.80
C ASP A 104 12.18 18.94 1.37
N ASP A 105 12.32 17.88 0.55
CA ASP A 105 12.96 16.63 0.95
C ASP A 105 14.44 16.84 1.33
N ARG A 106 15.21 17.56 0.51
CA ARG A 106 16.61 17.89 0.79
C ARG A 106 16.76 18.72 2.07
N LEU A 107 15.86 19.66 2.33
CA LEU A 107 15.81 20.40 3.60
C LEU A 107 15.53 19.47 4.79
N GLY A 108 14.64 18.50 4.63
CA GLY A 108 14.40 17.45 5.62
C GLY A 108 15.66 16.64 5.93
N LYS A 109 16.39 16.21 4.88
CA LYS A 109 17.67 15.50 5.01
C LYS A 109 18.73 16.32 5.74
N VAL A 110 18.87 17.60 5.43
CA VAL A 110 19.79 18.50 6.16
C VAL A 110 19.41 18.62 7.64
N ARG A 111 18.11 18.74 7.95
CA ARG A 111 17.64 18.78 9.35
C ARG A 111 17.98 17.51 10.11
N GLN A 112 17.76 16.35 9.49
CA GLN A 112 18.10 15.05 10.07
C GLN A 112 19.59 14.95 10.39
N ILE A 113 20.45 15.41 9.49
CA ILE A 113 21.90 15.41 9.71
C ILE A 113 22.28 16.35 10.85
N LYS A 114 21.72 17.56 10.89
CA LYS A 114 21.97 18.50 11.98
C LYS A 114 21.61 17.88 13.33
N GLU A 115 20.44 17.24 13.43
CA GLU A 115 20.00 16.56 14.64
C GLU A 115 20.90 15.37 15.00
N GLY A 116 21.31 14.58 14.00
CA GLY A 116 22.26 13.49 14.17
C GLY A 116 23.60 13.96 14.72
N ILE A 117 24.18 15.04 14.18
CA ILE A 117 25.43 15.61 14.70
C ILE A 117 25.25 16.08 16.14
N GLU A 118 24.16 16.77 16.45
CA GLU A 118 23.89 17.32 17.79
C GLU A 118 23.68 16.21 18.84
N SER A 119 23.11 15.07 18.46
CA SER A 119 22.82 13.95 19.36
C SER A 119 24.05 13.11 19.72
N VAL A 120 25.15 13.21 18.97
CA VAL A 120 26.39 12.46 19.28
C VAL A 120 26.95 12.88 20.65
N PRO A 121 27.17 11.90 21.56
CA PRO A 121 27.75 12.16 22.88
C PRO A 121 29.21 12.61 22.77
N ASP A 122 29.51 13.80 23.29
CA ASP A 122 30.85 14.41 23.22
C ASP A 122 31.47 14.68 24.61
N GLY A 123 30.86 14.12 25.66
CA GLY A 123 31.37 14.21 27.03
C GLY A 123 31.29 15.60 27.69
N VAL A 124 30.65 16.60 27.08
CA VAL A 124 30.26 17.88 27.75
C VAL A 124 28.76 18.13 27.69
N HIS A 125 28.04 17.45 26.80
CA HIS A 125 26.58 17.52 26.74
C HIS A 125 25.89 16.75 27.87
N THR A 126 26.21 17.08 29.12
CA THR A 126 25.24 17.07 30.21
C THR A 126 24.91 18.52 30.53
N GLN A 127 23.74 18.95 30.02
CA GLN A 127 22.99 20.20 30.31
C GLN A 127 23.27 21.45 29.44
N ARG A 128 22.44 21.64 28.40
CA ARG A 128 21.43 22.72 28.22
C ARG A 128 21.18 23.05 26.74
N LYS A 129 20.35 22.25 26.06
CA LYS A 129 19.24 22.84 25.29
C LYS A 129 18.18 23.26 26.33
N PRO A 130 17.33 24.28 26.11
CA PRO A 130 16.26 24.59 27.06
C PRO A 130 15.33 23.38 27.13
N PHE A 131 15.58 22.51 28.11
CA PHE A 131 14.93 21.22 28.33
C PHE A 131 13.41 21.33 28.25
N LYS A 132 12.90 22.49 28.67
CA LYS A 132 11.49 22.86 28.62
C LYS A 132 10.91 22.97 27.21
N GLU A 133 11.59 23.60 26.25
CA GLU A 133 11.06 23.73 24.88
C GLU A 133 11.05 22.40 24.14
N TRP A 134 12.04 21.53 24.39
CA TRP A 134 12.09 20.19 23.83
C TRP A 134 11.09 19.25 24.51
N GLU A 135 10.93 19.31 25.84
CA GLU A 135 9.86 18.60 26.55
C GLU A 135 8.47 19.05 26.07
N ASP A 136 8.26 20.36 25.86
CA ASP A 136 7.00 20.89 25.35
C ASP A 136 6.75 20.46 23.89
N ALA A 137 7.78 20.42 23.05
CA ALA A 137 7.69 19.92 21.68
C ALA A 137 7.40 18.41 21.63
N LYS A 138 8.11 17.62 22.47
CA LYS A 138 7.89 16.18 22.62
C LYS A 138 6.49 15.88 23.15
N ARG A 139 6.04 16.61 24.16
CA ARG A 139 4.68 16.50 24.69
C ARG A 139 3.60 16.85 23.66
N LYS A 140 3.87 17.78 22.73
CA LYS A 140 2.96 18.07 21.62
C LYS A 140 2.92 16.94 20.59
N GLN A 141 4.07 16.33 20.29
CA GLN A 141 4.13 15.17 19.39
C GLN A 141 3.46 13.93 20.02
N ASP A 142 3.71 13.65 21.29
CA ASP A 142 3.08 12.52 22.00
C ASP A 142 1.56 12.65 22.03
N LYS A 143 1.03 13.88 22.21
CA LYS A 143 -0.40 14.16 22.09
C LYS A 143 -0.94 13.96 20.67
N ALA A 144 -0.16 14.31 19.65
CA ALA A 144 -0.54 14.08 18.26
C ALA A 144 -0.57 12.57 17.94
N LEU A 145 0.39 11.81 18.47
CA LEU A 145 0.46 10.35 18.34
C LEU A 145 -0.71 9.66 19.05
N ASP A 146 -1.09 10.09 20.25
CA ASP A 146 -2.26 9.55 20.99
C ASP A 146 -3.59 9.79 20.22
N ASN A 147 -3.72 10.95 19.56
CA ASN A 147 -4.88 11.22 18.70
C ASN A 147 -4.89 10.32 17.46
N ILE A 148 -3.72 10.06 16.86
CA ILE A 148 -3.59 9.13 15.74
C ILE A 148 -3.89 7.70 16.18
N GLU A 149 -3.42 7.27 17.35
CA GLU A 149 -3.69 5.95 17.94
C GLU A 149 -5.20 5.74 18.15
N LYS A 150 -5.89 6.73 18.73
CA LYS A 150 -7.36 6.72 18.87
C LYS A 150 -8.07 6.70 17.52
N GLY A 151 -7.58 7.45 16.54
CA GLY A 151 -8.10 7.45 15.17
C GLY A 151 -7.95 6.09 14.49
N ILE A 152 -6.79 5.45 14.62
CA ILE A 152 -6.52 4.10 14.12
C ILE A 152 -7.38 3.07 14.85
N GLY A 153 -7.55 3.18 16.16
CA GLY A 153 -8.46 2.31 16.92
C GLY A 153 -9.91 2.44 16.46
N THR A 154 -10.36 3.65 16.14
CA THR A 154 -11.69 3.90 15.57
C THR A 154 -11.82 3.29 14.18
N LEU A 155 -10.81 3.45 13.31
CA LEU A 155 -10.77 2.84 11.99
C LEU A 155 -10.76 1.31 12.07
N LYS A 156 -10.05 0.74 13.05
CA LYS A 156 -10.05 -0.69 13.32
C LYS A 156 -11.43 -1.18 13.72
N GLY A 157 -12.13 -0.49 14.61
CA GLY A 157 -13.51 -0.82 14.99
C GLY A 157 -14.49 -0.74 13.81
N ILE A 158 -14.33 0.24 12.92
CA ILE A 158 -15.11 0.34 11.67
C ILE A 158 -14.78 -0.83 10.73
N GLY A 159 -13.50 -1.18 10.60
CA GLY A 159 -13.05 -2.32 9.81
C GLY A 159 -13.55 -3.67 10.34
N GLU A 160 -13.59 -3.84 11.66
CA GLU A 160 -14.14 -5.03 12.31
C GLU A 160 -15.66 -5.12 12.09
N ALA A 161 -16.40 -4.03 12.29
CA ALA A 161 -17.84 -3.98 12.01
C ALA A 161 -18.15 -4.22 10.51
N MET A 162 -17.31 -3.71 9.60
CA MET A 162 -17.43 -3.95 8.16
C MET A 162 -17.06 -5.39 7.81
N GLY A 163 -16.06 -5.98 8.48
CA GLY A 163 -15.69 -7.39 8.34
C GLY A 163 -16.80 -8.32 8.79
N GLU A 164 -17.45 -8.04 9.90
CA GLU A 164 -18.65 -8.77 10.36
C GLU A 164 -19.82 -8.60 9.37
N SER A 165 -20.04 -7.39 8.85
CA SER A 165 -21.06 -7.12 7.83
C SER A 165 -20.77 -7.80 6.48
N LEU A 166 -19.49 -7.99 6.13
CA LEU A 166 -19.06 -8.75 4.96
C LEU A 166 -19.23 -10.25 5.18
N ASN A 167 -18.95 -10.75 6.39
CA ASN A 167 -19.20 -12.15 6.75
C ASN A 167 -20.70 -12.47 6.82
N GLN A 168 -21.54 -11.45 7.05
CA GLN A 168 -22.99 -11.54 6.94
C GLN A 168 -23.51 -11.55 5.48
N GLN A 169 -22.67 -11.17 4.50
CA GLN A 169 -23.03 -11.15 3.07
C GLN A 169 -22.87 -12.49 2.35
N ASP A 170 -22.36 -13.55 3.00
CA ASP A 170 -22.40 -14.92 2.45
C ASP A 170 -23.82 -15.54 2.49
N VAL A 171 -24.71 -15.05 3.36
CA VAL A 171 -26.10 -15.57 3.48
C VAL A 171 -27.07 -14.92 2.48
N VAL A 172 -26.73 -13.76 1.90
CA VAL A 172 -27.61 -13.02 0.99
C VAL A 172 -27.55 -13.55 -0.44
N LEU A 173 -26.44 -14.17 -0.86
CA LEU A 173 -26.30 -14.78 -2.19
C LEU A 173 -27.23 -16.01 -2.34
N ASP A 174 -27.32 -16.87 -1.33
CA ASP A 174 -28.22 -18.03 -1.37
C ASP A 174 -29.69 -17.62 -1.44
N THR A 175 -30.08 -16.55 -0.74
CA THR A 175 -31.47 -16.06 -0.78
C THR A 175 -31.81 -15.36 -2.10
N ILE A 176 -30.82 -14.76 -2.77
CA ILE A 176 -30.98 -14.13 -4.09
C ILE A 176 -31.09 -15.20 -5.17
N ASP A 177 -30.23 -16.23 -5.15
CA ASP A 177 -30.30 -17.34 -6.11
C ASP A 177 -31.62 -18.10 -5.97
N GLU A 178 -32.09 -18.35 -4.74
CA GLU A 178 -33.37 -19.02 -4.52
C GLU A 178 -34.56 -18.18 -5.03
N LYS A 179 -34.53 -16.85 -4.81
CA LYS A 179 -35.56 -15.95 -5.34
C LYS A 179 -35.50 -15.82 -6.86
N MET A 180 -34.30 -15.77 -7.45
CA MET A 180 -34.11 -15.67 -8.90
C MET A 180 -34.57 -16.96 -9.60
N ASN A 181 -34.32 -18.12 -8.99
CA ASN A 181 -34.83 -19.41 -9.46
C ASN A 181 -36.36 -19.47 -9.39
N LYS A 182 -36.98 -19.06 -8.28
CA LYS A 182 -38.44 -18.97 -8.14
C LYS A 182 -39.08 -18.03 -9.18
N VAL A 183 -38.51 -16.85 -9.41
CA VAL A 183 -39.00 -15.91 -10.44
C VAL A 183 -38.87 -16.52 -11.84
N THR A 184 -37.75 -17.19 -12.14
CA THR A 184 -37.53 -17.84 -13.44
C THR A 184 -38.53 -18.98 -13.69
N GLU A 185 -38.81 -19.81 -12.68
CA GLU A 185 -39.81 -20.88 -12.77
C GLU A 185 -41.23 -20.35 -12.93
N GLN A 186 -41.59 -19.29 -12.20
CA GLN A 186 -42.87 -18.61 -12.37
C GLN A 186 -43.01 -18.01 -13.75
N LEU A 187 -41.95 -17.41 -14.30
CA LEU A 187 -41.94 -16.84 -15.65
C LEU A 187 -42.11 -17.93 -16.73
N LYS A 188 -41.42 -19.07 -16.60
CA LYS A 188 -41.59 -20.23 -17.50
C LYS A 188 -43.01 -20.78 -17.42
N THR A 189 -43.52 -20.98 -16.21
CA THR A 189 -44.86 -21.53 -15.98
C THR A 189 -45.95 -20.61 -16.53
N ASN A 190 -45.83 -19.30 -16.32
CA ASN A 190 -46.79 -18.33 -16.85
C ASN A 190 -46.73 -18.24 -18.37
N ASN A 191 -45.54 -18.33 -18.98
CA ASN A 191 -45.43 -18.42 -20.44
C ASN A 191 -46.08 -19.69 -21.01
N VAL A 192 -45.92 -20.85 -20.35
CA VAL A 192 -46.59 -22.09 -20.75
C VAL A 192 -48.11 -21.97 -20.60
N LYS A 193 -48.61 -21.40 -19.49
CA LYS A 193 -50.04 -21.16 -19.27
C LYS A 193 -50.63 -20.20 -20.31
N LEU A 194 -49.96 -19.08 -20.58
CA LEU A 194 -50.37 -18.11 -21.60
C LEU A 194 -50.39 -18.76 -22.99
N LYS A 195 -49.36 -19.52 -23.35
CA LYS A 195 -49.33 -20.27 -24.62
C LYS A 195 -50.49 -21.27 -24.70
N GLY A 196 -50.77 -22.00 -23.62
CA GLY A 196 -51.90 -22.92 -23.52
C GLY A 196 -53.25 -22.23 -23.74
N ILE A 197 -53.49 -21.10 -23.07
CA ILE A 197 -54.72 -20.30 -23.23
C ILE A 197 -54.85 -19.80 -24.67
N VAL A 198 -53.76 -19.29 -25.27
CA VAL A 198 -53.77 -18.82 -26.67
C VAL A 198 -54.10 -19.95 -27.64
N THR A 199 -53.50 -21.14 -27.46
CA THR A 199 -53.81 -22.31 -28.31
C THR A 199 -55.24 -22.79 -28.10
N GLN A 200 -55.74 -22.80 -26.87
CA GLN A 200 -57.12 -23.18 -26.56
C GLN A 200 -58.14 -22.19 -27.15
N MET A 201 -57.90 -20.89 -27.06
CA MET A 201 -58.74 -19.87 -27.72
C MET A 201 -58.75 -20.04 -29.24
N ARG A 202 -57.60 -20.35 -29.85
CA ARG A 202 -57.51 -20.62 -31.30
C ARG A 202 -58.30 -21.87 -31.69
N SER A 203 -58.26 -22.92 -30.87
CA SER A 203 -59.02 -24.16 -31.10
C SER A 203 -60.53 -23.95 -30.94
N SER A 204 -60.97 -23.22 -29.91
CA SER A 204 -62.40 -22.90 -29.69
C SER A 204 -63.00 -22.11 -30.85
N ARG A 205 -62.25 -21.13 -31.38
CA ARG A 205 -62.69 -20.38 -32.57
C ARG A 205 -62.83 -21.27 -33.80
N ASN A 206 -61.87 -22.17 -34.03
CA ASN A 206 -61.94 -23.11 -35.16
C ASN A 206 -63.12 -24.07 -35.01
N PHE A 207 -63.38 -24.62 -33.81
CA PHE A 207 -64.53 -25.48 -33.55
C PHE A 207 -65.87 -24.76 -33.78
N CYS A 208 -65.99 -23.51 -33.31
CA CYS A 208 -67.19 -22.70 -33.55
C CYS A 208 -67.43 -22.44 -35.04
N LEU A 209 -66.36 -22.13 -35.80
CA LEU A 209 -66.45 -21.95 -37.25
C LEU A 209 -66.88 -23.22 -37.97
N ASP A 210 -66.35 -24.39 -37.59
CA ASP A 210 -66.73 -25.67 -38.19
C ASP A 210 -68.21 -26.00 -37.95
N VAL A 211 -68.71 -25.77 -36.73
CA VAL A 211 -70.13 -25.98 -36.39
C VAL A 211 -71.05 -25.08 -37.21
N VAL A 212 -70.72 -23.78 -37.34
CA VAL A 212 -71.50 -22.85 -38.16
C VAL A 212 -71.49 -23.26 -39.64
N LEU A 213 -70.34 -23.70 -40.16
CA LEU A 213 -70.19 -24.13 -41.55
C LEU A 213 -71.00 -25.39 -41.86
N ILE A 214 -71.06 -26.36 -40.93
CA ILE A 214 -71.94 -27.53 -41.03
C ILE A 214 -73.42 -27.12 -41.05
N CYS A 215 -73.85 -26.20 -40.18
CA CYS A 215 -75.23 -25.71 -40.16
C CYS A 215 -75.66 -25.07 -41.49
N ILE A 216 -74.76 -24.29 -42.13
CA ILE A 216 -75.03 -23.68 -43.44
C ILE A 216 -75.16 -24.75 -44.53
N ILE A 217 -74.26 -25.75 -44.55
CA ILE A 217 -74.32 -26.85 -45.52
C ILE A 217 -75.61 -27.66 -45.37
N LEU A 218 -76.02 -27.97 -44.13
CA LEU A 218 -77.28 -28.67 -43.86
C LEU A 218 -78.50 -27.85 -44.29
N GLY A 219 -78.49 -26.54 -44.04
CA GLY A 219 -79.55 -25.62 -44.50
C GLY A 219 -79.68 -25.60 -46.02
N LEU A 220 -78.55 -25.51 -46.73
CA LEU A 220 -78.52 -25.58 -48.20
C LEU A 220 -78.97 -26.95 -48.72
N GLY A 221 -78.55 -28.04 -48.07
CA GLY A 221 -78.96 -29.39 -48.41
C GLY A 221 -80.48 -29.60 -48.28
N LEU A 222 -81.07 -29.14 -47.19
CA LEU A 222 -82.53 -29.18 -46.99
C LEU A 222 -83.27 -28.29 -47.99
N TYR A 223 -82.73 -27.11 -48.30
CA TYR A 223 -83.29 -26.22 -49.32
C TYR A 223 -83.33 -26.89 -50.69
N LEU A 224 -82.22 -27.51 -51.12
CA LEU A 224 -82.15 -28.26 -52.37
C LEU A 224 -83.08 -29.48 -52.35
N PHE A 225 -83.16 -30.21 -51.23
CA PHE A 225 -84.08 -31.33 -51.09
C PHE A 225 -85.54 -30.90 -51.23
N GLN A 226 -85.94 -29.78 -50.61
CA GLN A 226 -87.28 -29.23 -50.80
C GLN A 226 -87.51 -28.78 -52.23
N LEU A 227 -86.52 -28.16 -52.89
CA LEU A 227 -86.61 -27.75 -54.30
C LEU A 227 -86.83 -28.95 -55.23
N PHE A 228 -86.08 -30.04 -55.02
CA PHE A 228 -86.22 -31.27 -55.81
C PHE A 228 -87.52 -32.02 -55.53
N LYS A 229 -88.02 -32.01 -54.29
CA LYS A 229 -89.30 -32.64 -53.93
C LYS A 229 -90.52 -31.86 -54.42
N LYS A 230 -90.37 -30.57 -54.73
CA LYS A 230 -91.46 -29.70 -55.22
C LYS A 230 -91.60 -29.74 -56.76
N LYS A 231 -90.75 -30.49 -57.45
CA LYS A 231 -90.89 -30.89 -58.85
C LYS A 231 -91.49 -32.28 -58.92
#